data_AF-A0A6A5QGY4-F1
#
_entry.id   AF-A0A6A5QGY4-F1
#
_cell.length_a   1.000
_cell.length_b   1.000
_cell.length_c   1.000
_cell.angle_alpha   90.00
_cell.angle_beta   90.00
_cell.angle_gamma   90.00
#
_symmetry.space_group_name_H-M   'P 1'
#
loop_
_entity.id
_entity.type
_entity.pdbx_description
1 polymer ?
#
loop_
_entity_poly.entity_id
_entity_poly.type
_entity_poly.pdbx_seq_one_letter_code
_entity_poly.pdbx_strand_id
1 'polypeptide(L)'
;MAQIRFPRGLKMSDCLGGGLTGMAYLDETSNTVIKYPHEGDEPAIDYYGPFDLGIRLEFTSLYYLRQYLQIGNEIDAKYRLQWSQQITSALAFGHSMSVIHGGLTCHNISLDDKQNAKLFDFGGSSIDGSEPLIVVTASHRWPGNDDKSIQVDLFALGSALYEIWTGNPPFHGLSEVEITTRFKQLEVPQTQSLGAIGGVMRGCWQGRFASADDVLNPLIVFY
;
A
#
# COMPACT_ATOMS: atom_id res chain seq x y z
N MET A 1 -20.44 26.98 1.11
CA MET A 1 -19.37 26.22 1.79
C MET A 1 -20.05 25.23 2.73
N ALA A 2 -19.93 23.93 2.47
CA ALA A 2 -20.56 22.90 3.30
C ALA A 2 -19.83 22.82 4.65
N GLN A 3 -20.57 22.96 5.74
CA GLN A 3 -20.05 22.91 7.10
C GLN A 3 -19.90 21.44 7.50
N ILE A 4 -18.66 20.97 7.68
CA ILE A 4 -18.37 19.59 8.11
C ILE A 4 -18.98 19.40 9.50
N ARG A 5 -19.88 18.41 9.65
CA ARG A 5 -20.47 18.05 10.95
C ARG A 5 -19.67 16.90 11.55
N PHE A 6 -19.13 17.12 12.75
CA PHE A 6 -18.41 16.10 13.49
C PHE A 6 -19.39 15.15 14.22
N PRO A 7 -19.03 13.87 14.35
CA PRO A 7 -19.73 12.91 15.20
C PRO A 7 -19.68 13.34 16.68
N ARG A 8 -20.67 12.94 17.47
CA ARG A 8 -20.70 13.25 18.91
C ARG A 8 -19.55 12.54 19.62
N GLY A 9 -18.69 13.33 20.28
CA GLY A 9 -17.63 12.83 21.18
C GLY A 9 -16.21 12.96 20.64
N LEU A 10 -16.04 13.17 19.33
CA LEU A 10 -14.73 13.37 18.70
C LEU A 10 -14.42 14.87 18.52
N LYS A 11 -13.18 15.26 18.84
CA LYS A 11 -12.66 16.61 18.68
C LYS A 11 -11.67 16.65 17.51
N MET A 12 -11.39 17.85 16.98
CA MET A 12 -10.39 18.03 15.92
C MET A 12 -8.98 17.59 16.37
N SER A 13 -8.69 17.64 17.67
CA SER A 13 -7.45 17.13 18.25
C SER A 13 -7.23 15.62 18.03
N ASP A 14 -8.31 14.88 17.78
CA ASP A 14 -8.31 13.42 17.70
C ASP A 14 -8.16 12.94 16.24
N CYS A 15 -8.06 13.89 15.30
CA CYS A 15 -7.85 13.64 13.88
C CYS A 15 -6.41 13.21 13.65
N LEU A 16 -6.23 11.97 13.20
CA LEU A 16 -4.93 11.41 12.82
C LEU A 16 -4.48 11.88 11.42
N GLY A 17 -5.44 12.24 10.57
CA GLY A 17 -5.18 12.72 9.21
C GLY A 17 -6.42 12.64 8.32
N GLY A 18 -6.44 13.45 7.26
CA GLY A 18 -7.45 13.42 6.20
C GLY A 18 -6.83 12.99 4.88
N GLY A 19 -7.43 12.00 4.23
CA GLY A 19 -7.10 11.55 2.88
C GLY A 19 -8.21 11.93 1.89
N LEU A 20 -8.01 11.59 0.61
CA LEU A 20 -8.98 11.84 -0.46
C LEU A 20 -10.33 11.17 -0.23
N THR A 21 -10.36 10.07 0.52
CA THR A 21 -11.55 9.23 0.74
C THR A 21 -12.14 9.34 2.12
N GLY A 22 -11.63 10.23 2.97
CA GLY A 22 -12.19 10.39 4.30
C GLY A 22 -11.21 10.90 5.33
N MET A 23 -11.68 10.95 6.57
CA MET A 23 -10.88 11.36 7.72
C MET A 23 -10.75 10.23 8.73
N ALA A 24 -9.54 10.04 9.26
CA ALA A 24 -9.24 9.04 10.27
C ALA A 24 -9.13 9.71 11.65
N TYR A 25 -9.81 9.13 12.62
CA TYR A 25 -9.82 9.59 14.01
C TYR A 25 -9.42 8.45 14.94
N LEU A 26 -8.66 8.76 16.00
CA LEU A 26 -8.38 7.80 17.06
C LEU A 26 -9.52 7.79 18.08
N ASP A 27 -10.08 6.61 18.35
CA ASP A 27 -10.88 6.37 19.55
C ASP A 27 -9.99 5.76 20.64
N GLU A 28 -9.48 6.60 21.52
CA GLU A 28 -8.59 6.20 22.63
C GLU A 28 -9.25 5.24 23.61
N THR A 29 -10.59 5.24 23.73
CA THR A 29 -11.29 4.38 24.70
C THR A 29 -11.26 2.91 24.31
N SER A 30 -11.05 2.65 23.02
CA SER A 30 -11.08 1.30 22.46
C SER A 30 -9.84 0.94 21.66
N ASN A 31 -8.91 1.87 21.51
CA ASN A 31 -7.72 1.71 20.70
C ASN A 31 -8.07 1.30 19.25
N THR A 32 -9.04 2.01 18.65
CA THR A 32 -9.47 1.79 17.26
C THR A 32 -9.40 3.08 16.44
N VAL A 33 -9.22 2.96 15.12
CA VAL A 33 -9.37 4.07 14.18
C VAL A 33 -10.78 4.08 13.64
N ILE A 34 -11.44 5.23 13.73
CA ILE A 34 -12.70 5.47 13.05
C ILE A 34 -12.35 6.18 11.74
N LYS A 35 -12.53 5.49 10.61
CA LYS A 35 -12.46 6.11 9.29
C LYS A 35 -13.87 6.62 8.97
N TYR A 36 -13.99 7.93 8.78
CA TYR A 36 -15.16 8.57 8.20
C TYR A 36 -14.93 8.66 6.70
N PRO A 37 -15.50 7.74 5.91
CA PRO A 37 -15.40 7.86 4.47
C PRO A 37 -16.11 9.14 4.01
N HIS A 38 -15.58 9.78 2.98
CA HIS A 38 -16.43 10.51 2.06
C HIS A 38 -17.26 9.43 1.31
N GLU A 39 -18.58 9.60 1.21
CA GLU A 39 -19.55 8.54 0.81
C GLU A 39 -18.98 7.45 -0.13
N GLY A 40 -18.97 6.17 0.31
CA GLY A 40 -18.80 5.03 -0.61
C GLY A 40 -17.84 3.88 -0.24
N ASP A 41 -17.02 3.98 0.81
CA ASP A 41 -15.93 3.00 1.02
C ASP A 41 -16.14 2.03 2.21
N GLU A 42 -15.84 0.74 1.99
CA GLU A 42 -15.66 -0.29 3.04
C GLU A 42 -14.17 -0.65 3.25
N PRO A 43 -13.73 -1.06 4.45
CA PRO A 43 -12.31 -1.20 4.76
C PRO A 43 -11.85 -2.65 5.00
N ALA A 44 -10.57 -2.94 4.70
CA ALA A 44 -9.92 -4.23 4.93
C ALA A 44 -8.95 -4.20 6.13
N ILE A 45 -9.53 -4.05 7.32
CA ILE A 45 -8.93 -4.34 8.64
C ILE A 45 -10.03 -5.08 9.42
N ASP A 46 -9.73 -5.72 10.55
CA ASP A 46 -10.76 -6.32 11.41
C ASP A 46 -11.91 -5.33 11.62
N TYR A 47 -13.05 -5.67 11.03
CA TYR A 47 -14.22 -4.81 10.96
C TYR A 47 -15.03 -5.00 12.24
N TYR A 48 -15.02 -3.98 13.09
CA TYR A 48 -15.71 -4.01 14.38
C TYR A 48 -17.16 -3.49 14.30
N GLY A 49 -17.68 -3.27 13.09
CA GLY A 49 -19.05 -2.82 12.84
C GLY A 49 -19.18 -1.36 12.40
N PRO A 50 -20.41 -0.95 12.03
CA PRO A 50 -20.72 0.44 11.69
C PRO A 50 -20.73 1.33 12.94
N PHE A 51 -20.33 2.59 12.79
CA PHE A 51 -20.44 3.62 13.83
C PHE A 51 -21.11 4.85 13.26
N ASP A 52 -22.40 5.07 13.54
CA ASP A 52 -23.31 6.18 13.18
C ASP A 52 -23.18 6.84 11.77
N LEU A 53 -21.99 7.17 11.28
CA LEU A 53 -21.64 7.70 9.96
C LEU A 53 -20.28 7.20 9.39
N GLY A 54 -19.70 6.11 9.91
CA GLY A 54 -18.37 5.61 9.52
C GLY A 54 -18.11 4.14 9.86
N ILE A 55 -16.87 3.69 9.59
CA ILE A 55 -16.40 2.32 9.80
C ILE A 55 -15.31 2.29 10.87
N ARG A 56 -15.35 1.28 11.75
CA ARG A 56 -14.40 1.12 12.86
C ARG A 56 -13.37 0.05 12.52
N LEU A 57 -12.10 0.43 12.67
CA LEU A 57 -10.94 -0.37 12.27
C LEU A 57 -9.95 -0.52 13.41
N GLU A 58 -9.18 -1.61 13.40
CA GLU A 58 -8.06 -1.79 14.31
C GLU A 58 -7.05 -0.64 14.15
N PHE A 59 -6.60 -0.06 15.27
CA PHE A 59 -5.49 0.89 15.28
C PHE A 59 -4.17 0.15 15.40
N THR A 60 -3.29 0.26 14.40
CA THR A 60 -1.92 -0.25 14.48
C THR A 60 -1.00 0.88 14.92
N SER A 61 -0.27 0.71 16.02
CA SER A 61 0.60 1.74 16.58
C SER A 61 1.78 2.09 15.67
N LEU A 62 1.81 3.36 15.24
CA LEU A 62 2.98 4.23 15.00
C LEU A 62 4.16 3.60 14.24
N TYR A 63 4.10 3.58 12.89
CA TYR A 63 5.13 4.06 11.95
C TYR A 63 4.71 3.61 10.54
N TYR A 64 4.50 4.55 9.62
CA TYR A 64 4.38 4.20 8.21
C TYR A 64 5.70 3.62 7.75
N LEU A 65 5.67 2.47 7.05
CA LEU A 65 6.87 1.73 6.68
C LEU A 65 7.85 2.62 5.90
N ARG A 66 7.36 3.50 5.03
CA ARG A 66 8.24 4.49 4.37
C ARG A 66 9.01 5.37 5.36
N GLN A 67 8.34 5.91 6.37
CA GLN A 67 9.01 6.73 7.38
C GLN A 67 10.02 5.89 8.15
N TYR A 68 9.65 4.66 8.52
CA TYR A 68 10.55 3.72 9.18
C TYR A 68 11.84 3.45 8.39
N LEU A 69 11.70 3.24 7.07
CA LEU A 69 12.82 3.05 6.14
C LEU A 69 13.73 4.29 6.02
N GLN A 70 13.18 5.50 6.22
CA GLN A 70 13.89 6.77 6.07
C GLN A 70 14.63 7.24 7.33
N ILE A 71 14.34 6.68 8.50
CA ILE A 71 14.98 7.06 9.78
C ILE A 71 16.48 6.68 9.83
N GLY A 72 17.00 6.00 8.80
CA GLY A 72 18.44 5.73 8.66
C GLY A 72 18.94 4.58 9.55
N ASN A 73 18.02 3.82 10.14
CA ASN A 73 18.36 2.61 10.88
C ASN A 73 18.80 1.50 9.92
N GLU A 74 19.80 0.73 10.33
CA GLU A 74 20.15 -0.51 9.63
C GLU A 74 19.05 -1.54 9.93
N ILE A 75 18.30 -1.93 8.89
CA ILE A 75 17.21 -2.90 8.99
C ILE A 75 17.69 -4.21 8.39
N ASP A 76 17.64 -5.26 9.21
CA ASP A 76 17.99 -6.63 8.82
C ASP A 76 17.18 -7.09 7.61
N ALA A 77 17.85 -7.76 6.67
CA ALA A 77 17.23 -8.39 5.51
C ALA A 77 16.09 -9.34 5.90
N LYS A 78 16.16 -9.97 7.08
CA LYS A 78 15.07 -10.79 7.62
C LYS A 78 13.76 -10.02 7.74
N TYR A 79 13.78 -8.80 8.30
CA TYR A 79 12.57 -7.99 8.45
C TYR A 79 12.05 -7.51 7.09
N ARG A 80 12.97 -7.10 6.19
CA ARG A 80 12.60 -6.71 4.82
C ARG A 80 11.92 -7.85 4.06
N LEU A 81 12.42 -9.08 4.21
CA LEU A 81 11.80 -10.27 3.64
C LEU A 81 10.45 -10.58 4.30
N GLN A 82 10.36 -10.51 5.62
CA GLN A 82 9.10 -10.71 6.36
C GLN A 82 8.01 -9.73 5.86
N TRP A 83 8.32 -8.44 5.76
CA TRP A 83 7.37 -7.44 5.26
C TRP A 83 7.00 -7.70 3.80
N SER A 84 7.97 -8.08 2.97
CA SER A 84 7.73 -8.44 1.56
C SER A 84 6.71 -9.58 1.44
N GLN A 85 6.86 -10.63 2.26
CA GLN A 85 5.95 -11.78 2.30
C GLN A 85 4.57 -11.37 2.83
N GLN A 86 4.49 -10.63 3.93
CA GLN A 86 3.23 -10.21 4.55
C GLN A 86 2.40 -9.33 3.61
N ILE A 87 3.03 -8.37 2.93
CA ILE A 87 2.33 -7.47 2.00
C ILE A 87 1.90 -8.20 0.73
N THR A 88 2.74 -9.08 0.20
CA THR A 88 2.37 -9.90 -0.96
C THR A 88 1.21 -10.84 -0.62
N SER A 89 1.22 -11.44 0.58
CA SER A 89 0.12 -12.29 1.06
C SER A 89 -1.18 -11.51 1.27
N ALA A 90 -1.11 -10.30 1.83
CA ALA A 90 -2.29 -9.44 2.00
C ALA A 90 -2.90 -9.05 0.64
N LEU A 91 -2.05 -8.75 -0.34
CA LEU A 91 -2.48 -8.43 -1.70
C LEU A 91 -3.12 -9.64 -2.40
N ALA A 92 -2.53 -10.83 -2.25
CA ALA A 92 -3.09 -12.08 -2.77
C ALA A 92 -4.47 -12.38 -2.18
N PHE A 93 -4.63 -12.18 -0.87
CA PHE A 93 -5.94 -12.28 -0.22
C PHE A 93 -6.96 -11.30 -0.82
N GLY A 94 -6.59 -10.03 -1.00
CA GLY A 94 -7.45 -9.03 -1.65
C GLY A 94 -7.87 -9.44 -3.07
N HIS A 95 -6.91 -9.89 -3.89
CA HIS A 95 -7.17 -10.37 -5.25
C HIS A 95 -8.10 -11.59 -5.27
N SER A 96 -7.97 -12.50 -4.31
CA SER A 96 -8.88 -13.67 -4.18
C SER A 96 -10.34 -13.28 -3.89
N MET A 97 -10.55 -12.09 -3.34
CA MET A 97 -11.84 -11.47 -3.08
C MET A 97 -12.28 -10.52 -4.21
N SER A 98 -11.61 -10.55 -5.36
CA SER A 98 -11.84 -9.65 -6.51
C SER A 98 -11.62 -8.16 -6.22
N VAL A 99 -10.82 -7.82 -5.21
CA VAL A 99 -10.48 -6.43 -4.85
C VAL A 99 -9.14 -6.06 -5.47
N ILE A 100 -9.11 -5.00 -6.28
CA ILE A 100 -7.88 -4.38 -6.78
C ILE A 100 -7.52 -3.20 -5.87
N HIS A 101 -6.35 -3.24 -5.26
CA HIS A 101 -5.91 -2.21 -4.31
C HIS A 101 -5.75 -0.84 -5.00
N GLY A 102 -5.14 -0.79 -6.18
CA GLY A 102 -5.08 0.40 -7.05
C GLY A 102 -4.12 1.51 -6.60
N GLY A 103 -3.69 1.51 -5.33
CA GLY A 103 -2.79 2.53 -4.76
C GLY A 103 -1.63 2.00 -3.91
N LEU A 104 -1.11 0.80 -4.19
CA LEU A 104 -0.11 0.17 -3.32
C LEU A 104 1.22 0.95 -3.31
N THR A 105 1.63 1.43 -2.12
CA THR A 105 2.94 2.05 -1.87
C THR A 105 3.38 1.80 -0.42
N CYS A 106 4.65 2.05 -0.05
CA CYS A 106 5.07 1.97 1.36
C CYS A 106 4.49 3.06 2.27
N HIS A 107 3.76 4.05 1.74
CA HIS A 107 2.94 4.93 2.57
C HIS A 107 1.73 4.20 3.13
N ASN A 108 1.19 3.24 2.37
CA ASN A 108 -0.02 2.48 2.69
C ASN A 108 0.30 1.21 3.50
N ILE A 109 1.50 1.14 4.08
CA ILE A 109 1.95 0.01 4.88
C ILE A 109 2.32 0.52 6.27
N SER A 110 1.72 -0.04 7.30
CA SER A 110 2.06 0.25 8.70
C SER A 110 2.78 -0.94 9.33
N LEU A 111 3.54 -0.69 10.38
CA LEU A 111 4.11 -1.73 11.23
C LEU A 111 3.35 -1.78 12.55
N ASP A 112 3.07 -2.98 13.04
CA ASP A 112 2.56 -3.19 14.41
C ASP A 112 3.70 -3.22 15.45
N ASP A 113 3.33 -3.35 16.73
CA ASP A 113 4.25 -3.43 17.87
C ASP A 113 5.22 -4.63 17.81
N LYS A 114 4.92 -5.61 16.95
CA LYS A 114 5.71 -6.82 16.71
C LYS A 114 6.47 -6.79 15.37
N GLN A 115 6.53 -5.62 14.73
CA GLN A 115 7.16 -5.42 13.41
C GLN A 115 6.53 -6.25 12.28
N ASN A 116 5.24 -6.55 12.35
CA ASN A 116 4.50 -7.08 11.21
C ASN A 116 3.98 -5.96 10.34
N ALA A 117 4.11 -6.13 9.02
CA ALA A 117 3.57 -5.22 8.04
C ALA A 117 2.07 -5.45 7.84
N LYS A 118 1.32 -4.36 7.81
CA LYS A 118 -0.11 -4.31 7.57
C LYS A 118 -0.39 -3.40 6.39
N LEU A 119 -1.03 -3.92 5.35
CA LEU A 119 -1.47 -3.13 4.20
C LEU A 119 -2.79 -2.42 4.54
N PHE A 120 -2.88 -1.11 4.31
CA PHE A 120 -4.06 -0.31 4.61
C PHE A 120 -4.36 0.69 3.47
N ASP A 121 -5.49 1.39 3.58
CA ASP A 121 -5.96 2.41 2.63
C ASP A 121 -6.29 1.91 1.21
N PHE A 122 -7.43 1.20 1.14
CA PHE A 122 -8.15 0.88 -0.09
C PHE A 122 -8.93 2.08 -0.66
N GLY A 123 -8.65 3.32 -0.21
CA GLY A 123 -9.30 4.52 -0.75
C GLY A 123 -8.98 4.82 -2.23
N GLY A 124 -8.03 4.09 -2.82
CA GLY A 124 -7.78 4.10 -4.28
C GLY A 124 -8.33 2.87 -4.99
N SER A 125 -9.02 1.98 -4.29
CA SER A 125 -9.43 0.68 -4.81
C SER A 125 -10.65 0.81 -5.70
N SER A 126 -10.57 0.11 -6.84
CA SER A 126 -11.73 -0.12 -7.69
C SER A 126 -12.49 -1.30 -7.12
N ILE A 127 -13.72 -1.06 -6.66
CA ILE A 127 -14.68 -2.12 -6.35
C ILE A 127 -15.63 -2.20 -7.55
N ASP A 128 -15.82 -3.40 -8.09
CA ASP A 128 -16.71 -3.66 -9.23
C ASP A 128 -16.44 -2.81 -10.50
N GLY A 129 -15.18 -2.39 -10.70
CA GLY A 129 -14.76 -1.65 -11.91
C GLY A 129 -14.95 -0.12 -11.84
N SER A 130 -15.18 0.47 -10.66
CA SER A 130 -15.22 1.93 -10.44
C SER A 130 -13.87 2.63 -10.72
N GLU A 131 -13.88 3.92 -11.09
CA GLU A 131 -12.64 4.70 -11.34
C GLU A 131 -11.80 4.91 -10.06
N PRO A 132 -10.46 4.72 -10.10
CA PRO A 132 -9.59 5.00 -8.95
C PRO A 132 -9.55 6.50 -8.65
N LEU A 133 -9.66 6.88 -7.37
CA LEU A 133 -9.68 8.28 -6.93
C LEU A 133 -8.29 8.88 -6.64
N ILE A 134 -7.21 8.07 -6.71
CA ILE A 134 -5.86 8.48 -6.27
C ILE A 134 -4.90 8.64 -7.44
N VAL A 135 -4.16 9.76 -7.45
CA VAL A 135 -3.00 9.95 -8.32
C VAL A 135 -1.83 9.12 -7.77
N VAL A 136 -1.63 7.92 -8.32
CA VAL A 136 -0.45 7.09 -8.00
C VAL A 136 0.80 7.76 -8.58
N THR A 137 1.85 7.90 -7.77
CA THR A 137 3.17 8.41 -8.20
C THR A 137 3.74 7.55 -9.32
N ALA A 138 4.44 8.14 -10.29
CA ALA A 138 4.99 7.45 -11.46
C ALA A 138 5.87 6.26 -11.11
N SER A 139 6.53 6.27 -9.94
CA SER A 139 7.35 5.17 -9.45
C SER A 139 6.58 3.88 -9.15
N HIS A 140 5.26 3.96 -8.94
CA HIS A 140 4.37 2.83 -8.65
C HIS A 140 3.26 2.65 -9.70
N ARG A 141 3.15 3.59 -10.64
CA ARG A 141 2.11 3.60 -11.64
C ARG A 141 2.45 2.63 -12.78
N TRP A 142 1.53 1.73 -13.06
CA TRP A 142 1.58 0.87 -14.24
C TRP A 142 1.65 1.70 -15.54
N PRO A 143 2.60 1.43 -16.45
CA PRO A 143 2.76 2.21 -17.69
C PRO A 143 1.82 1.80 -18.82
N GLY A 144 1.03 0.73 -18.66
CA GLY A 144 0.07 0.26 -19.67
C GLY A 144 -1.21 1.09 -19.72
N ASN A 145 -2.15 0.66 -20.56
CA ASN A 145 -3.38 1.42 -20.86
C ASN A 145 -4.58 1.04 -19.99
N ASP A 146 -4.41 0.10 -19.06
CA ASP A 146 -5.47 -0.37 -18.17
C ASP A 146 -5.10 0.02 -16.74
N ASP A 147 -6.02 0.69 -16.06
CA ASP A 147 -5.85 1.19 -14.70
C ASP A 147 -6.53 0.30 -13.65
N LYS A 148 -7.17 -0.82 -14.07
CA LYS A 148 -8.04 -1.65 -13.21
C LYS A 148 -7.81 -3.16 -13.39
N SER A 149 -6.57 -3.59 -13.26
CA SER A 149 -6.26 -5.03 -13.26
C SER A 149 -5.30 -5.42 -12.14
N ILE A 150 -5.27 -6.73 -11.86
CA ILE A 150 -4.26 -7.37 -11.01
C ILE A 150 -2.85 -6.90 -11.41
N GLN A 151 -2.60 -6.70 -12.71
CA GLN A 151 -1.30 -6.27 -13.21
C GLN A 151 -0.86 -4.89 -12.67
N VAL A 152 -1.80 -3.98 -12.41
CA VAL A 152 -1.53 -2.67 -11.79
C VAL A 152 -0.97 -2.86 -10.39
N ASP A 153 -1.63 -3.69 -9.59
CA ASP A 153 -1.21 -4.02 -8.23
C ASP A 153 0.12 -4.77 -8.20
N LEU A 154 0.34 -5.73 -9.11
CA LEU A 154 1.60 -6.46 -9.19
C LEU A 154 2.77 -5.55 -9.56
N PHE A 155 2.55 -4.60 -10.48
CA PHE A 155 3.56 -3.60 -10.81
C PHE A 155 3.90 -2.73 -9.59
N ALA A 156 2.88 -2.20 -8.92
CA ALA A 156 3.03 -1.39 -7.72
C ALA A 156 3.70 -2.18 -6.58
N LEU A 157 3.42 -3.49 -6.47
CA LEU A 157 4.09 -4.40 -5.54
C LEU A 157 5.58 -4.49 -5.83
N GLY A 158 5.98 -4.62 -7.10
CA GLY A 158 7.41 -4.58 -7.49
C GLY A 158 8.11 -3.31 -6.99
N SER A 159 7.44 -2.16 -7.10
CA SER A 159 7.92 -0.87 -6.62
C SER A 159 7.97 -0.77 -5.09
N ALA A 160 6.96 -1.28 -4.39
CA ALA A 160 6.94 -1.33 -2.93
C ALA A 160 8.04 -2.25 -2.39
N LEU A 161 8.25 -3.42 -3.01
CA LEU A 161 9.36 -4.31 -2.65
C LEU A 161 10.72 -3.62 -2.86
N TYR A 162 10.89 -2.88 -3.95
CA TYR A 162 12.11 -2.11 -4.18
C TYR A 162 12.35 -1.06 -3.07
N GLU A 163 11.31 -0.35 -2.65
CA GLU A 163 11.39 0.57 -1.51
C GLU A 163 11.75 -0.13 -0.21
N ILE A 164 11.08 -1.24 0.09
CA ILE A 164 11.34 -2.05 1.29
C ILE A 164 12.80 -2.48 1.36
N TRP A 165 13.47 -2.71 0.23
CA TRP A 165 14.86 -3.19 0.22
C TRP A 165 15.92 -2.11 0.07
N THR A 166 15.58 -0.97 -0.53
CA THR A 166 16.55 0.10 -0.81
C THR A 166 16.32 1.37 0.01
N GLY A 167 15.19 1.46 0.70
CA GLY A 167 14.72 2.67 1.38
C GLY A 167 14.22 3.77 0.44
N ASN A 168 14.28 3.56 -0.89
CA ASN A 168 14.00 4.58 -1.89
C ASN A 168 13.04 4.06 -2.97
N PRO A 169 12.16 4.91 -3.53
CA PRO A 169 11.33 4.53 -4.67
C PRO A 169 12.19 4.14 -5.88
N PRO A 170 11.64 3.33 -6.80
CA PRO A 170 12.19 3.17 -8.15
C PRO A 170 12.55 4.53 -8.77
N PHE A 171 13.76 4.62 -9.33
CA PHE A 171 14.26 5.83 -9.99
C PHE A 171 14.22 7.09 -9.12
N HIS A 172 14.44 6.93 -7.80
CA HIS A 172 14.52 8.05 -6.87
C HIS A 172 15.42 9.19 -7.37
N GLY A 173 14.94 10.42 -7.27
CA GLY A 173 15.63 11.63 -7.73
C GLY A 173 15.30 12.06 -9.17
N LEU A 174 14.60 11.23 -9.95
CA LEU A 174 14.10 11.61 -11.28
C LEU A 174 12.70 12.24 -11.20
N SER A 175 12.32 12.99 -12.24
CA SER A 175 10.98 13.56 -12.37
C SER A 175 9.94 12.51 -12.76
N GLU A 176 8.67 12.76 -12.42
CA GLU A 176 7.53 11.87 -12.77
C GLU A 176 7.47 11.55 -14.28
N VAL A 177 7.81 12.51 -15.13
CA VAL A 177 7.84 12.35 -16.59
C VAL A 177 8.96 11.40 -17.02
N GLU A 178 10.16 11.55 -16.46
CA GLU A 178 11.29 10.66 -16.74
C GLU A 178 11.02 9.24 -16.28
N ILE A 179 10.48 9.08 -15.06
CA ILE A 179 10.11 7.77 -14.50
C ILE A 179 9.08 7.07 -15.40
N THR A 180 8.02 7.79 -15.78
CA THR A 180 6.99 7.27 -16.69
C THR A 180 7.58 6.86 -18.04
N THR A 181 8.48 7.66 -18.58
CA THR A 181 9.14 7.39 -19.86
C THR A 181 9.98 6.12 -19.80
N ARG A 182 10.78 5.94 -18.74
CA ARG A 182 11.60 4.74 -18.53
C ARG A 182 10.77 3.48 -18.45
N PHE A 183 9.71 3.47 -17.63
CA PHE A 183 8.84 2.31 -17.52
C PHE A 183 8.12 1.99 -18.84
N LYS A 184 7.69 3.00 -19.61
CA LYS A 184 7.12 2.79 -20.95
C LYS A 184 8.13 2.20 -21.94
N GLN A 185 9.42 2.46 -21.75
CA GLN A 185 10.52 1.88 -22.53
C GLN A 185 10.98 0.52 -22.00
N LEU A 186 10.26 -0.06 -21.03
CA LEU A 186 10.61 -1.31 -20.34
C LEU A 186 11.94 -1.24 -19.58
N GLU A 187 12.41 -0.03 -19.28
CA GLU A 187 13.55 0.18 -18.40
C GLU A 187 13.10 0.03 -16.94
N VAL A 188 13.86 -0.73 -16.16
CA VAL A 188 13.59 -0.98 -14.74
C VAL A 188 14.81 -0.63 -13.88
N PRO A 189 14.62 -0.30 -12.60
CA PRO A 189 15.74 -0.06 -11.68
C PRO A 189 16.74 -1.22 -11.62
N GLN A 190 18.00 -0.87 -11.35
CA GLN A 190 19.03 -1.87 -11.08
C GLN A 190 18.73 -2.59 -9.77
N THR A 191 18.74 -3.92 -9.83
CA THR A 191 18.29 -4.81 -8.75
C THR A 191 19.21 -6.03 -8.63
N GLN A 192 20.32 -6.08 -9.38
CA GLN A 192 21.25 -7.20 -9.40
C GLN A 192 21.93 -7.41 -8.04
N SER A 193 22.26 -6.33 -7.33
CA SER A 193 22.86 -6.37 -5.99
C SER A 193 21.91 -6.92 -4.93
N LEU A 194 20.59 -6.94 -5.19
CA LEU A 194 19.58 -7.48 -4.29
C LEU A 194 19.39 -9.00 -4.46
N GLY A 195 20.16 -9.66 -5.34
CA GLY A 195 20.06 -11.10 -5.53
C GLY A 195 18.69 -11.56 -6.00
N ALA A 196 18.15 -12.59 -5.33
CA ALA A 196 16.94 -13.27 -5.78
C ALA A 196 15.67 -12.40 -5.66
N ILE A 197 15.56 -11.58 -4.61
CA ILE A 197 14.44 -10.62 -4.48
C ILE A 197 14.44 -9.59 -5.62
N GLY A 198 15.62 -9.19 -6.11
CA GLY A 198 15.73 -8.34 -7.28
C GLY A 198 15.16 -8.99 -8.56
N GLY A 199 15.25 -10.32 -8.67
CA GLY A 199 14.61 -11.09 -9.74
C GLY A 199 13.08 -11.06 -9.69
N VAL A 200 12.51 -11.05 -8.47
CA VAL A 200 11.06 -10.92 -8.22
C VAL A 200 10.58 -9.52 -8.60
N MET A 201 11.25 -8.46 -8.13
CA MET A 201 10.91 -7.07 -8.48
C MET A 201 10.86 -6.85 -10.00
N ARG A 202 11.89 -7.33 -10.73
CA ARG A 202 11.89 -7.27 -12.20
C ARG A 202 10.75 -8.07 -12.82
N GLY A 203 10.38 -9.20 -12.24
CA GLY A 203 9.26 -10.02 -12.71
C GLY A 203 7.94 -9.28 -12.62
N CYS A 204 7.72 -8.56 -11.52
CA CYS A 204 6.57 -7.69 -11.35
C CYS A 204 6.49 -6.61 -12.43
N TRP A 205 7.56 -5.83 -12.62
CA TRP A 205 7.57 -4.73 -13.61
C TRP A 205 7.46 -5.21 -15.07
N GLN A 206 7.90 -6.44 -15.35
CA GLN A 206 7.85 -7.04 -16.69
C GLN A 206 6.56 -7.82 -16.98
N GLY A 207 5.61 -7.88 -16.03
CA GLY A 207 4.38 -8.65 -16.19
C GLY A 207 4.60 -10.16 -16.29
N ARG A 208 5.62 -10.71 -15.60
CA ARG A 208 5.91 -12.16 -15.60
C ARG A 208 5.04 -12.98 -14.65
N PHE A 209 4.28 -12.33 -13.78
CA PHE A 209 3.42 -12.96 -12.77
C PHE A 209 1.97 -12.68 -13.12
N ALA A 210 1.10 -13.68 -12.99
CA ALA A 210 -0.33 -13.55 -13.27
C ALA A 210 -1.14 -13.20 -12.00
N SER A 211 -0.61 -13.51 -10.83
CA SER A 211 -1.24 -13.30 -9.53
C SER A 211 -0.22 -12.91 -8.46
N ALA A 212 -0.71 -12.37 -7.33
CA ALA A 212 0.15 -12.10 -6.17
C ALA A 212 0.64 -13.40 -5.51
N ASP A 213 -0.08 -14.52 -5.62
CA ASP A 213 0.41 -15.85 -5.23
C ASP A 213 1.65 -16.27 -6.02
N ASP A 214 1.68 -16.00 -7.34
CA ASP A 214 2.85 -16.28 -8.16
C ASP A 214 4.08 -15.46 -7.72
N VAL A 215 3.85 -14.24 -7.22
CA VAL A 215 4.90 -13.39 -6.62
C VAL A 215 5.32 -13.93 -5.26
N LEU A 216 4.39 -14.44 -4.46
CA LEU A 216 4.65 -14.93 -3.11
C LEU A 216 5.52 -16.19 -3.10
N ASN A 217 5.28 -17.11 -4.04
CA ASN A 217 6.02 -18.37 -4.15
C ASN A 217 7.54 -18.23 -4.07
N PRO A 218 8.21 -17.41 -4.91
CA PRO A 218 9.66 -17.23 -4.81
C PRO A 218 10.10 -16.55 -3.50
N LEU A 219 9.25 -15.75 -2.84
CA LEU A 219 9.59 -15.10 -1.56
C LEU A 219 9.63 -16.08 -0.40
N ILE A 220 8.85 -17.17 -0.45
CA ILE A 220 8.80 -18.19 0.61
C ILE A 220 10.01 -19.15 0.48
N VAL A 221 10.49 -19.38 -0.74
CA VAL A 221 11.60 -20.32 -1.05
C VAL A 221 12.98 -19.74 -0.72
N PHE A 222 13.10 -18.49 -0.27
CA PHE A 222 14.38 -17.89 0.14
C PHE A 222 14.92 -18.40 1.49
N TYR A 223 14.41 -19.55 1.97
CA TYR A 223 14.91 -20.32 3.12
C TYR A 223 15.20 -21.78 2.77
#